data_AF-A0A938SIR2-F1
#
_entry.id   AF-A0A938SIR2-F1
#
_cell.length_a   1.000
_cell.length_b   1.000
_cell.length_c   1.000
_cell.angle_alpha   90.00
_cell.angle_beta   90.00
_cell.angle_gamma   90.00
#
_symmetry.space_group_name_H-M   'P 1'
#
loop_
_entity.id
_entity.type
_entity.pdbx_description
1 polymer ?
#
loop_
_entity_poly.entity_id
_entity_poly.type
_entity_poly.pdbx_seq_one_letter_code
_entity_poly.pdbx_strand_id
1 'polypeptide(L)'
;MLRSARAGRGSGSRVKGPPMPADKAASSPPFAARETLAAIVTPLGEGGIGVVQVSGPHAVEIAAQVFRPKRLRDLRLAESRRLCYGVIRDDQGVIDESIAAVWRGPDSATGEDLVELNCHGGVVAVRKTLECVAAAGAKKATWADLSARAVAVGKQDAIQREAALELPHARTRLAAQVLLDQFNGALAAAVRSLTARLSQGTMVDGSWLMADAPLTINHQPLTMSVLAQLLSSADFGLALYHPRR
;
A
#
# COMPACT_ATOMS: atom_id res chain seq x y z
N MET A 1 35.85 -25.49 -36.47
CA MET A 1 36.20 -24.59 -35.34
C MET A 1 35.43 -23.29 -35.51
N LEU A 2 34.50 -22.97 -34.62
CA LEU A 2 34.05 -21.61 -34.25
C LEU A 2 32.92 -21.76 -33.21
N ARG A 3 33.24 -21.49 -31.95
CA ARG A 3 32.32 -21.48 -30.80
C ARG A 3 31.64 -20.11 -30.73
N SER A 4 30.32 -20.05 -30.69
CA SER A 4 29.60 -18.82 -30.32
C SER A 4 29.45 -18.74 -28.80
N ALA A 5 29.84 -17.60 -28.24
CA ALA A 5 29.84 -17.33 -26.80
C ALA A 5 28.45 -16.93 -26.31
N ARG A 6 28.03 -17.51 -25.18
CA ARG A 6 26.86 -17.09 -24.40
C ARG A 6 27.17 -15.77 -23.69
N ALA A 7 26.34 -14.77 -23.88
CA ALA A 7 26.33 -13.55 -23.06
C ALA A 7 25.73 -13.86 -21.68
N GLY A 8 26.53 -13.71 -20.63
CA GLY A 8 26.10 -13.80 -19.23
C GLY A 8 25.29 -12.57 -18.84
N ARG A 9 24.09 -12.79 -18.27
CA ARG A 9 23.30 -11.74 -17.62
C ARG A 9 23.92 -11.43 -16.26
N GLY A 10 24.43 -10.21 -16.10
CA GLY A 10 24.93 -9.70 -14.82
C GLY A 10 23.79 -9.54 -13.82
N SER A 11 23.92 -10.20 -12.67
CA SER A 11 23.08 -10.00 -11.49
C SER A 11 23.46 -8.66 -10.83
N GLY A 12 22.66 -7.62 -11.02
CA GLY A 12 22.79 -6.38 -10.25
C GLY A 12 22.43 -6.64 -8.79
N SER A 13 23.44 -6.70 -7.91
CA SER A 13 23.24 -6.75 -6.47
C SER A 13 22.59 -5.45 -6.00
N ARG A 14 21.35 -5.52 -5.54
CA ARG A 14 20.66 -4.40 -4.91
C ARG A 14 21.37 -4.10 -3.58
N VAL A 15 22.12 -3.00 -3.53
CA VAL A 15 22.80 -2.55 -2.31
C VAL A 15 21.73 -2.22 -1.27
N LYS A 16 21.65 -3.03 -0.21
CA LYS A 16 20.85 -2.73 0.98
C LYS A 16 21.52 -1.57 1.72
N GLY A 17 20.91 -0.39 1.67
CA GLY A 17 21.29 0.72 2.53
C GLY A 17 21.09 0.39 4.02
N PRO A 18 21.77 1.10 4.94
CA PRO A 18 21.66 0.85 6.37
C PRO A 18 20.22 1.05 6.86
N PRO A 19 19.75 0.28 7.85
CA PRO A 19 18.43 0.46 8.43
C PRO A 19 18.33 1.86 9.05
N MET A 20 17.19 2.50 8.83
CA MET A 20 16.84 3.79 9.42
C MET A 20 17.01 3.77 10.96
N PRO A 21 17.50 4.87 11.59
CA PRO A 21 17.36 5.04 13.02
C PRO A 21 15.87 5.03 13.39
N ALA A 22 15.51 4.19 14.36
CA ALA A 22 14.17 4.08 14.87
C ALA A 22 13.77 5.40 15.54
N ASP A 23 12.76 6.07 14.97
CA ASP A 23 12.12 7.20 15.61
C ASP A 23 11.36 6.68 16.85
N LYS A 24 11.85 7.03 18.04
CA LYS A 24 11.22 6.69 19.31
C LYS A 24 10.08 7.68 19.59
N ALA A 25 8.94 7.49 18.94
CA ALA A 25 7.67 8.04 19.38
C ALA A 25 6.51 7.16 18.91
N ALA A 26 5.70 6.72 19.88
CA ALA A 26 4.59 5.76 19.80
C ALA A 26 5.00 4.30 19.49
N SER A 27 5.25 3.54 20.56
CA SER A 27 5.24 2.08 20.55
C SER A 27 3.91 1.58 19.97
N SER A 28 3.91 1.20 18.70
CA SER A 28 2.79 0.50 18.09
C SER A 28 2.56 -0.80 18.85
N PRO A 29 1.31 -1.15 19.22
CA PRO A 29 1.05 -2.36 19.98
C PRO A 29 1.48 -3.60 19.17
N PRO A 30 1.84 -4.69 19.85
CA PRO A 30 2.22 -5.94 19.19
C PRO A 30 1.13 -6.37 18.20
N PHE A 31 1.56 -6.88 17.05
CA PHE A 31 0.78 -7.25 15.85
C PHE A 31 -0.48 -8.12 16.11
N ALA A 32 -0.64 -8.66 17.32
CA ALA A 32 -1.66 -9.61 17.73
C ALA A 32 -3.04 -9.01 18.12
N ALA A 33 -3.21 -7.68 18.15
CA ALA A 33 -4.48 -7.05 18.54
C ALA A 33 -5.02 -6.02 17.54
N ARG A 34 -4.81 -6.24 16.22
CA ARG A 34 -5.43 -5.39 15.18
C ARG A 34 -6.73 -6.02 14.69
N GLU A 35 -7.80 -5.22 14.65
CA GLU A 35 -9.07 -5.59 14.00
C GLU A 35 -8.82 -6.02 12.55
N THR A 36 -9.55 -7.04 12.07
CA THR A 36 -9.56 -7.40 10.64
C THR A 36 -10.54 -6.49 9.91
N LEU A 37 -10.08 -5.82 8.86
CA LEU A 37 -10.88 -4.89 8.08
C LEU A 37 -11.41 -5.54 6.81
N ALA A 38 -12.57 -5.09 6.34
CA ALA A 38 -13.09 -5.43 5.02
C ALA A 38 -13.60 -4.19 4.28
N ALA A 39 -13.25 -4.07 3.00
CA ALA A 39 -13.67 -2.95 2.16
C ALA A 39 -13.99 -3.39 0.74
N ILE A 40 -14.91 -2.68 0.09
CA ILE A 40 -15.10 -2.74 -1.36
C ILE A 40 -14.02 -1.85 -1.99
N VAL A 41 -13.24 -2.39 -2.92
CA VAL A 41 -12.08 -1.69 -3.52
C VAL A 41 -12.21 -1.42 -5.01
N THR A 42 -13.38 -1.75 -5.58
CA THR A 42 -13.79 -1.37 -6.94
C THR A 42 -14.93 -0.36 -6.88
N PRO A 43 -15.11 0.50 -7.91
CA PRO A 43 -16.30 1.33 -8.02
C PRO A 43 -17.58 0.49 -7.92
N LEU A 44 -18.57 0.98 -7.17
CA LEU A 44 -19.90 0.40 -7.17
C LEU A 44 -20.62 0.82 -8.45
N GLY A 45 -21.19 -0.14 -9.18
CA GLY A 45 -21.90 0.12 -10.42
C GLY A 45 -22.18 -1.18 -11.16
N GLU A 46 -22.40 -1.08 -12.47
CA GLU A 46 -22.40 -2.25 -13.35
C GLU A 46 -20.97 -2.44 -13.89
N GLY A 47 -20.40 -3.61 -13.62
CA GLY A 47 -19.08 -4.00 -14.09
C GLY A 47 -18.94 -5.51 -14.11
N GLY A 48 -17.93 -6.02 -14.82
CA GLY A 48 -17.68 -7.46 -14.87
C GLY A 48 -17.29 -8.05 -13.51
N ILE A 49 -16.55 -7.29 -12.70
CA ILE A 49 -16.00 -7.75 -11.43
C ILE A 49 -16.18 -6.66 -10.37
N GLY A 50 -16.50 -7.09 -9.15
CA GLY A 50 -16.39 -6.30 -7.94
C GLY A 50 -15.51 -7.02 -6.92
N VAL A 51 -14.70 -6.24 -6.21
CA VAL A 51 -13.71 -6.80 -5.29
C VAL A 51 -13.99 -6.34 -3.86
N VAL A 52 -14.10 -7.32 -2.96
CA VAL A 52 -14.07 -7.12 -1.51
C VAL A 52 -12.74 -7.62 -0.98
N GLN A 53 -11.95 -6.73 -0.39
CA GLN A 53 -10.70 -7.07 0.30
C GLN A 53 -10.96 -7.26 1.78
N VAL A 54 -10.31 -8.27 2.38
CA VAL A 54 -10.29 -8.55 3.81
C VAL A 54 -8.84 -8.58 4.26
N SER A 55 -8.43 -7.72 5.20
CA SER A 55 -7.05 -7.61 5.67
C SER A 55 -6.95 -7.61 7.19
N GLY A 56 -6.03 -8.40 7.73
CA GLY A 56 -5.74 -8.45 9.16
C GLY A 56 -5.47 -9.86 9.66
N PRO A 57 -5.29 -10.04 10.98
CA PRO A 57 -4.86 -11.31 11.56
C PRO A 57 -5.85 -12.47 11.40
N HIS A 58 -7.12 -12.18 11.09
CA HIS A 58 -8.17 -13.19 10.88
C HIS A 58 -8.73 -13.17 9.44
N ALA A 59 -8.03 -12.53 8.50
CA ALA A 59 -8.54 -12.34 7.14
C ALA A 59 -8.89 -13.67 6.46
N VAL A 60 -8.04 -14.68 6.59
CA VAL A 60 -8.26 -15.98 5.95
C VAL A 60 -9.32 -16.79 6.67
N GLU A 61 -9.37 -16.73 8.00
CA GLU A 61 -10.39 -17.39 8.82
C GLU A 61 -11.79 -16.83 8.53
N ILE A 62 -11.91 -15.50 8.44
CA ILE A 62 -13.16 -14.82 8.11
C ILE A 62 -13.58 -15.15 6.67
N ALA A 63 -12.66 -15.04 5.71
CA ALA A 63 -12.98 -15.36 4.32
C ALA A 63 -13.35 -16.84 4.13
N ALA A 64 -12.73 -17.76 4.86
CA ALA A 64 -13.05 -19.19 4.82
C ALA A 64 -14.44 -19.53 5.36
N GLN A 65 -15.03 -18.68 6.21
CA GLN A 65 -16.42 -18.84 6.66
C GLN A 65 -17.41 -18.49 5.54
N VAL A 66 -17.08 -17.50 4.72
CA VAL A 66 -17.96 -16.93 3.67
C VAL A 66 -17.77 -17.60 2.30
N PHE A 67 -16.55 -18.04 1.98
CA PHE A 67 -16.20 -18.61 0.68
C PHE A 67 -16.04 -20.13 0.77
N ARG A 68 -16.58 -20.86 -0.21
CA ARG A 68 -16.37 -22.31 -0.37
C ARG A 68 -15.67 -22.60 -1.70
N PRO A 69 -14.39 -23.00 -1.67
CA PRO A 69 -13.70 -23.41 -2.89
C PRO A 69 -14.30 -24.70 -3.45
N LYS A 70 -14.35 -24.83 -4.79
CA LYS A 70 -14.86 -26.06 -5.43
C LYS A 70 -13.86 -27.23 -5.40
N ARG A 71 -12.56 -26.93 -5.44
CA ARG A 71 -11.48 -27.95 -5.54
C ARG A 71 -10.66 -28.11 -4.28
N LEU A 72 -10.67 -27.13 -3.39
CA LEU A 72 -10.03 -27.23 -2.08
C LEU A 72 -11.10 -27.61 -1.05
N ARG A 73 -10.69 -28.35 -0.02
CA ARG A 73 -11.58 -28.65 1.11
C ARG A 73 -11.93 -27.40 1.89
N ASP A 74 -10.99 -26.46 1.99
CA ASP A 74 -11.11 -25.24 2.77
C ASP A 74 -10.19 -24.14 2.21
N LEU A 75 -10.60 -22.88 2.31
CA LEU A 75 -9.79 -21.74 1.88
C LEU A 75 -8.53 -21.55 2.75
N ARG A 76 -8.57 -21.96 4.03
CA ARG A 76 -7.41 -21.91 4.93
C ARG A 76 -6.23 -22.75 4.44
N LEU A 77 -6.51 -23.76 3.62
CA LEU A 77 -5.50 -24.63 3.01
C LEU A 77 -4.95 -24.05 1.69
N ALA A 78 -5.46 -22.91 1.23
CA ALA A 78 -4.91 -22.25 0.06
C ALA A 78 -3.51 -21.72 0.34
N GLU A 79 -2.59 -22.01 -0.58
CA GLU A 79 -1.26 -21.41 -0.62
C GLU A 79 -1.35 -19.90 -0.88
N SER A 80 -0.37 -19.14 -0.40
CA SER A 80 -0.26 -17.71 -0.71
C SER A 80 -0.13 -17.51 -2.23
N ARG A 81 -0.75 -16.44 -2.75
CA ARG A 81 -0.85 -16.06 -4.17
C ARG A 81 -1.57 -17.08 -5.04
N ARG A 82 -2.44 -17.91 -4.45
CA ARG A 82 -3.27 -18.86 -5.18
C ARG A 82 -4.67 -18.30 -5.44
N LEU A 83 -5.12 -18.44 -6.68
CA LEU A 83 -6.50 -18.21 -7.08
C LEU A 83 -7.34 -19.47 -6.84
N CYS A 84 -8.47 -19.31 -6.17
CA CYS A 84 -9.40 -20.38 -5.84
C CYS A 84 -10.76 -20.04 -6.42
N TYR A 85 -11.28 -20.89 -7.30
CA TYR A 85 -12.65 -20.79 -7.80
C TYR A 85 -13.63 -21.48 -6.85
N GLY A 86 -14.78 -20.85 -6.62
CA GLY A 86 -15.71 -21.27 -5.59
C GLY A 86 -17.00 -20.46 -5.59
N VAL A 87 -17.70 -20.51 -4.47
CA VAL A 87 -18.92 -19.73 -4.24
C VAL A 87 -18.81 -18.94 -2.95
N ILE A 88 -19.35 -17.72 -2.97
CA ILE A 88 -19.67 -16.94 -1.78
C ILE A 88 -21.06 -17.36 -1.33
N ARG A 89 -21.22 -17.61 -0.03
CA ARG A 89 -22.48 -18.07 0.54
C ARG A 89 -22.66 -17.58 1.96
N ASP A 90 -23.92 -17.51 2.37
CA ASP A 90 -24.34 -17.29 3.75
C ASP A 90 -25.21 -18.48 4.23
N ASP A 91 -25.98 -18.24 5.29
CA ASP A 91 -26.97 -19.17 5.84
C ASP A 91 -28.22 -19.31 4.95
N GLN A 92 -28.51 -18.32 4.11
CA GLN A 92 -29.66 -18.34 3.18
C GLN A 92 -29.34 -19.05 1.87
N GLY A 93 -28.08 -19.11 1.45
CA GLY A 93 -27.66 -19.89 0.29
C GLY A 93 -26.44 -19.34 -0.43
N VAL A 94 -26.32 -19.70 -1.71
CA VAL A 94 -25.26 -19.18 -2.59
C VAL A 94 -25.64 -17.75 -3.01
N ILE A 95 -24.70 -16.83 -2.79
CA ILE A 95 -24.84 -15.43 -3.16
C ILE A 95 -24.24 -15.21 -4.54
N ASP A 96 -23.05 -15.75 -4.77
CA ASP A 96 -22.35 -15.57 -6.03
C ASP A 96 -21.32 -16.68 -6.30
N GLU A 97 -21.05 -16.90 -7.57
CA GLU A 97 -19.90 -17.67 -8.02
C GLU A 97 -18.71 -16.74 -8.25
N SER A 98 -17.56 -17.04 -7.65
CA SER A 98 -16.47 -16.07 -7.51
C SER A 98 -15.09 -16.69 -7.43
N ILE A 99 -14.08 -15.83 -7.44
CA ILE A 99 -12.68 -16.20 -7.25
C ILE A 99 -12.16 -15.56 -5.96
N ALA A 100 -11.63 -16.40 -5.07
CA ALA A 100 -10.87 -15.95 -3.91
C ALA A 100 -9.37 -15.97 -4.22
N ALA A 101 -8.66 -14.91 -3.86
CA ALA A 101 -7.20 -14.84 -3.92
C ALA A 101 -6.66 -14.61 -2.50
N VAL A 102 -5.69 -15.42 -2.08
CA VAL A 102 -5.14 -15.37 -0.71
C VAL A 102 -3.71 -14.89 -0.76
N TRP A 103 -3.35 -13.88 0.03
CA TRP A 103 -1.97 -13.51 0.32
C TRP A 103 -1.75 -13.68 1.82
N ARG A 104 -0.68 -14.40 2.15
CA ARG A 104 -0.14 -14.39 3.51
C ARG A 104 0.78 -13.18 3.67
N GLY A 105 0.77 -12.55 4.83
CA GLY A 105 1.76 -11.51 5.14
C GLY A 105 3.19 -12.07 5.01
N PRO A 106 4.23 -11.25 4.80
CA PRO A 106 4.26 -9.82 4.45
C PRO A 106 4.07 -9.55 2.94
N ASP A 107 3.66 -10.57 2.19
CA ASP A 107 3.65 -10.56 0.73
C ASP A 107 2.38 -9.94 0.10
N SER A 108 1.46 -9.44 0.91
CA SER A 108 0.22 -8.76 0.49
C SER A 108 0.39 -7.25 0.30
N ALA A 109 -0.59 -6.57 -0.29
CA ALA A 109 -0.58 -5.10 -0.42
C ALA A 109 -0.51 -4.37 0.93
N THR A 110 -1.19 -4.89 1.96
CA THR A 110 -1.25 -4.30 3.31
C THR A 110 -0.08 -4.70 4.20
N GLY A 111 0.69 -5.73 3.81
CA GLY A 111 1.73 -6.34 4.64
C GLY A 111 1.19 -7.29 5.73
N GLU A 112 -0.14 -7.49 5.78
CA GLU A 112 -0.84 -8.43 6.66
C GLU A 112 -1.40 -9.60 5.85
N ASP A 113 -2.03 -10.60 6.48
CA ASP A 113 -2.84 -11.55 5.71
C ASP A 113 -3.97 -10.79 4.99
N LEU A 114 -4.16 -11.09 3.71
CA LEU A 114 -5.13 -10.43 2.83
C LEU A 114 -5.87 -11.48 2.00
N VAL A 115 -7.19 -11.36 1.91
CA VAL A 115 -8.00 -12.12 0.95
C VAL A 115 -8.78 -11.16 0.07
N GLU A 116 -8.77 -11.42 -1.23
CA GLU A 116 -9.65 -10.76 -2.20
C GLU A 116 -10.76 -11.72 -2.61
N LEU A 117 -12.00 -11.28 -2.47
CA LEU A 117 -13.19 -11.93 -3.00
C LEU A 117 -13.61 -11.18 -4.26
N ASN A 118 -13.34 -11.79 -5.41
CA ASN A 118 -13.63 -11.27 -6.74
C ASN A 118 -14.97 -11.84 -7.20
N CYS A 119 -16.04 -11.11 -6.89
CA CYS A 119 -17.42 -11.43 -7.24
C CYS A 119 -17.83 -10.72 -8.52
N HIS A 120 -19.00 -11.05 -9.08
CA HIS A 120 -19.59 -10.28 -10.17
C HIS A 120 -19.81 -8.84 -9.75
N GLY A 121 -19.53 -7.90 -10.65
CA GLY A 121 -19.51 -6.47 -10.33
C GLY A 121 -20.87 -5.82 -10.09
N GLY A 122 -21.96 -6.58 -9.97
CA GLY A 122 -23.28 -6.03 -9.64
C GLY A 122 -23.37 -5.55 -8.20
N VAL A 123 -23.97 -4.38 -7.97
CA VAL A 123 -24.08 -3.73 -6.66
C VAL A 123 -24.58 -4.67 -5.55
N VAL A 124 -25.55 -5.54 -5.87
CA VAL A 124 -26.11 -6.51 -4.92
C VAL A 124 -25.06 -7.55 -4.51
N ALA A 125 -24.39 -8.19 -5.47
CA ALA A 125 -23.38 -9.22 -5.22
C ALA A 125 -22.23 -8.68 -4.37
N VAL A 126 -21.71 -7.50 -4.72
CA VAL A 126 -20.60 -6.85 -4.01
C VAL A 126 -20.99 -6.45 -2.59
N ARG A 127 -22.16 -5.83 -2.40
CA ARG A 127 -22.63 -5.42 -1.07
C ARG A 127 -22.93 -6.63 -0.18
N LYS A 128 -23.58 -7.66 -0.71
CA LYS A 128 -23.83 -8.90 0.04
C LYS A 128 -22.54 -9.61 0.43
N THR A 129 -21.56 -9.66 -0.46
CA THR A 129 -20.23 -10.18 -0.12
C THR A 129 -19.61 -9.43 1.06
N LEU A 130 -19.61 -8.10 1.04
CA LEU A 130 -19.09 -7.29 2.16
C LEU A 130 -19.90 -7.53 3.46
N GLU A 131 -21.22 -7.63 3.36
CA GLU A 131 -22.08 -7.90 4.52
C GLU A 131 -21.80 -9.26 5.16
N CYS A 132 -21.61 -10.31 4.36
CA CYS A 132 -21.26 -11.65 4.87
C CYS A 132 -19.90 -11.65 5.55
N VAL A 133 -18.90 -11.01 4.95
CA VAL A 133 -17.57 -10.87 5.54
C VAL A 133 -17.63 -10.09 6.86
N ALA A 134 -18.45 -9.03 6.91
CA ALA A 134 -18.64 -8.26 8.13
C ALA A 134 -19.36 -9.07 9.23
N ALA A 135 -20.41 -9.81 8.86
CA ALA A 135 -21.13 -10.70 9.77
C ALA A 135 -20.23 -11.84 10.31
N ALA A 136 -19.24 -12.28 9.53
CA ALA A 136 -18.25 -13.26 9.94
C ALA A 136 -17.12 -12.69 10.83
N GLY A 137 -17.14 -11.39 11.14
CA GLY A 137 -16.27 -10.77 12.14
C GLY A 137 -15.32 -9.68 11.62
N ALA A 138 -15.36 -9.33 10.33
CA ALA A 138 -14.58 -8.19 9.84
C ALA A 138 -15.26 -6.85 10.14
N LYS A 139 -14.47 -5.83 10.44
CA LYS A 139 -14.93 -4.45 10.53
C LYS A 139 -14.98 -3.82 9.14
N LYS A 140 -16.14 -3.30 8.75
CA LYS A 140 -16.28 -2.54 7.50
C LYS A 140 -15.37 -1.32 7.52
N ALA A 141 -14.68 -1.10 6.41
CA ALA A 141 -13.70 -0.04 6.24
C ALA A 141 -13.72 0.50 4.81
N THR A 142 -12.93 1.53 4.55
CA THR A 142 -12.68 2.06 3.22
C THR A 142 -11.38 1.50 2.62
N TRP A 143 -11.19 1.67 1.31
CA TRP A 143 -9.90 1.38 0.67
C TRP A 143 -8.76 2.22 1.26
N ALA A 144 -9.03 3.46 1.67
CA ALA A 144 -8.04 4.33 2.31
C ALA A 144 -7.58 3.80 3.69
N ASP A 145 -8.48 3.14 4.44
CA ASP A 145 -8.17 2.48 5.72
C ASP A 145 -7.33 1.22 5.51
N LEU A 146 -7.64 0.42 4.48
CA LEU A 146 -6.82 -0.73 4.10
C LEU A 146 -5.41 -0.28 3.67
N SER A 147 -5.32 0.74 2.84
CA SER A 147 -4.04 1.30 2.38
C SER A 147 -3.19 1.84 3.54
N ALA A 148 -3.83 2.39 4.59
CA ALA A 148 -3.13 2.85 5.79
C ALA A 148 -2.43 1.70 6.57
N ARG A 149 -2.87 0.45 6.43
CA ARG A 149 -2.22 -0.72 7.06
C ARG A 149 -0.78 -0.89 6.58
N ALA A 150 -0.52 -0.70 5.28
CA ALA A 150 0.81 -0.80 4.71
C ALA A 150 1.79 0.21 5.31
N VAL A 151 1.32 1.42 5.61
CA VAL A 151 2.10 2.45 6.30
C VAL A 151 2.36 2.05 7.75
N ALA A 152 1.32 1.58 8.45
CA ALA A 152 1.38 1.21 9.85
C ALA A 152 2.26 -0.02 10.14
N VAL A 153 2.68 -0.77 9.12
CA VAL A 153 3.65 -1.88 9.22
C VAL A 153 5.00 -1.56 8.58
N GLY A 154 5.20 -0.31 8.13
CA GLY A 154 6.43 0.14 7.49
C GLY A 154 6.69 -0.42 6.10
N LYS A 155 5.67 -1.01 5.44
CA LYS A 155 5.78 -1.52 4.07
C LYS A 155 5.82 -0.39 3.03
N GLN A 156 5.10 0.70 3.30
CA GLN A 156 5.06 1.92 2.49
C GLN A 156 5.24 3.13 3.40
N ASP A 157 5.77 4.24 2.87
CA ASP A 157 5.67 5.52 3.54
C ASP A 157 4.36 6.26 3.17
N ALA A 158 4.09 7.37 3.86
CA ALA A 158 2.86 8.15 3.66
C ALA A 158 2.74 8.71 2.23
N ILE A 159 3.85 9.08 1.60
CA ILE A 159 3.89 9.62 0.24
C ILE A 159 3.50 8.53 -0.76
N GLN A 160 4.06 7.33 -0.60
CA GLN A 160 3.71 6.19 -1.45
C GLN A 160 2.24 5.81 -1.31
N ARG A 161 1.68 5.83 -0.09
CA ARG A 161 0.26 5.59 0.17
C ARG A 161 -0.62 6.63 -0.52
N GLU A 162 -0.29 7.91 -0.37
CA GLU A 162 -1.06 9.00 -0.98
C GLU A 162 -1.05 8.91 -2.52
N ALA A 163 0.12 8.66 -3.10
CA ALA A 163 0.25 8.44 -4.54
C ALA A 163 -0.58 7.23 -5.02
N ALA A 164 -0.64 6.15 -4.24
CA ALA A 164 -1.50 5.00 -4.54
C ALA A 164 -2.98 5.39 -4.58
N LEU A 165 -3.43 6.20 -3.61
CA LEU A 165 -4.81 6.65 -3.49
C LEU A 165 -5.23 7.63 -4.60
N GLU A 166 -4.30 8.45 -5.08
CA GLU A 166 -4.56 9.45 -6.10
C GLU A 166 -4.43 8.91 -7.54
N LEU A 167 -3.72 7.80 -7.75
CA LEU A 167 -3.50 7.23 -9.09
C LEU A 167 -4.80 6.98 -9.89
N PRO A 168 -5.90 6.45 -9.30
CA PRO A 168 -7.17 6.28 -10.01
C PRO A 168 -7.83 7.59 -10.48
N HIS A 169 -7.44 8.73 -9.90
CA HIS A 169 -7.98 10.06 -10.23
C HIS A 169 -7.15 10.81 -11.28
N ALA A 170 -6.03 10.23 -11.74
CA ALA A 170 -5.16 10.83 -12.74
C ALA A 170 -5.89 11.09 -14.08
N ARG A 171 -5.90 12.34 -14.53
CA ARG A 171 -6.58 12.76 -15.78
C ARG A 171 -5.66 12.87 -17.00
N THR A 172 -4.34 12.79 -16.80
CA THR A 172 -3.36 12.87 -17.90
C THR A 172 -2.32 11.76 -17.77
N ARG A 173 -1.66 11.42 -18.88
CA ARG A 173 -0.56 10.45 -18.87
C ARG A 173 0.61 10.92 -18.00
N LEU A 174 0.93 12.22 -18.04
CA LEU A 174 2.00 12.80 -17.23
C LEU A 174 1.67 12.69 -15.73
N ALA A 175 0.43 13.00 -15.35
CA ALA A 175 -0.05 12.85 -13.98
C ALA A 175 0.11 11.41 -13.46
N ALA A 176 -0.37 10.44 -14.24
CA ALA A 176 -0.26 9.03 -13.88
C ALA A 176 1.21 8.60 -13.73
N GLN A 177 2.11 9.10 -14.59
CA GLN A 177 3.54 8.81 -14.49
C GLN A 177 4.15 9.38 -13.20
N VAL A 178 3.87 10.64 -12.86
CA VAL A 178 4.37 11.27 -11.64
C VAL A 178 3.89 10.52 -10.40
N LEU A 179 2.60 10.20 -10.33
CA LEU A 179 2.03 9.44 -9.22
C LEU A 179 2.63 8.03 -9.13
N LEU A 180 2.88 7.38 -10.26
CA LEU A 180 3.54 6.08 -10.27
C LEU A 180 5.00 6.15 -9.76
N ASP A 181 5.74 7.21 -10.12
CA ASP A 181 7.11 7.42 -9.63
C ASP A 181 7.12 7.70 -8.11
N GLN A 182 6.15 8.49 -7.63
CA GLN A 182 5.95 8.73 -6.20
C GLN A 182 5.56 7.44 -5.45
N PHE A 183 4.64 6.64 -5.99
CA PHE A 183 4.27 5.32 -5.47
C PHE A 183 5.48 4.38 -5.37
N ASN A 184 6.38 4.44 -6.35
CA ASN A 184 7.64 3.68 -6.37
C ASN A 184 8.73 4.27 -5.45
N GLY A 185 8.44 5.35 -4.72
CA GLY A 185 9.29 5.91 -3.67
C GLY A 185 10.30 6.95 -4.14
N ALA A 186 10.18 7.48 -5.37
CA ALA A 186 11.11 8.48 -5.90
C ALA A 186 11.15 9.74 -5.04
N LEU A 187 9.99 10.29 -4.70
CA LEU A 187 9.90 11.49 -3.85
C LEU A 187 10.39 11.20 -2.43
N ALA A 188 10.02 10.07 -1.86
CA ALA A 188 10.48 9.70 -0.52
C ALA A 188 12.02 9.53 -0.45
N ALA A 189 12.64 8.99 -1.49
CA ALA A 189 14.10 8.91 -1.59
C ALA A 189 14.75 10.29 -1.69
N ALA A 190 14.17 11.20 -2.48
CA ALA A 190 14.64 12.57 -2.60
C ALA A 190 14.55 13.32 -1.26
N VAL A 191 13.42 13.20 -0.55
CA VAL A 191 13.23 13.79 0.79
C VAL A 191 14.25 13.22 1.78
N ARG A 192 14.43 11.90 1.83
CA ARG A 192 15.45 11.28 2.71
C ARG A 192 16.85 11.78 2.41
N SER A 193 17.22 11.91 1.14
CA SER A 193 18.53 12.43 0.74
C SER A 193 18.71 13.89 1.18
N LEU A 194 17.66 14.71 1.08
CA LEU A 194 17.70 16.10 1.49
C LEU A 194 17.84 16.23 3.01
N THR A 195 17.03 15.48 3.77
CA THR A 195 17.12 15.41 5.23
C THR A 195 18.50 14.98 5.70
N ALA A 196 19.12 13.98 5.05
CA ALA A 196 20.46 13.52 5.39
C ALA A 196 21.52 14.63 5.21
N ARG A 197 21.45 15.39 4.11
CA ARG A 197 22.36 16.50 3.83
C ARG A 197 22.20 17.63 4.85
N LEU A 198 20.96 17.98 5.20
CA LEU A 198 20.68 18.99 6.22
C LEU A 198 21.14 18.56 7.62
N SER A 199 21.07 17.26 7.92
CA SER A 199 21.50 16.71 9.22
C SER A 199 23.03 16.61 9.35
N GLN A 200 23.76 16.46 8.24
CA GLN A 200 25.23 16.43 8.22
C GLN A 200 25.84 17.84 8.36
N GLY A 201 25.11 18.88 7.96
CA GLY A 201 25.48 20.26 8.22
C GLY A 201 25.33 20.59 9.71
N THR A 202 26.42 20.49 10.47
CA THR A 202 26.38 20.72 11.92
C THR A 202 26.44 22.23 12.20
N MET A 203 25.48 22.74 12.96
CA MET A 203 25.62 24.05 13.62
C MET A 203 26.57 23.92 14.80
N VAL A 204 27.62 24.74 14.84
CA VAL A 204 28.50 24.90 15.99
C VAL A 204 28.49 26.38 16.38
N ASP A 205 28.12 26.67 17.62
CA ASP A 205 28.11 28.03 18.20
C ASP A 205 27.41 29.11 17.36
N GLY A 206 26.19 28.83 16.89
CA GLY A 206 25.40 29.82 16.14
C GLY A 206 25.89 30.07 14.71
N SER A 207 26.93 29.35 14.26
CA SER A 207 27.49 29.43 12.92
C SER A 207 27.33 28.11 12.18
N TRP A 208 26.93 28.19 10.91
CA TRP A 208 26.85 27.03 10.04
C TRP A 208 28.26 26.65 9.58
N LEU A 209 28.81 25.56 10.11
CA LEU A 209 30.02 24.95 9.57
C LEU A 209 29.62 24.17 8.30
N MET A 210 29.48 24.86 7.17
CA MET A 210 29.20 24.21 5.89
C MET A 210 30.47 24.10 5.06
N ALA A 211 30.72 22.92 4.48
CA ALA A 211 31.70 22.75 3.40
C ALA A 211 31.21 23.29 2.05
N ASP A 212 29.90 23.59 1.90
CA ASP A 212 29.28 24.10 0.67
C ASP A 212 28.17 25.13 0.99
N ALA A 213 27.84 26.06 0.08
CA ALA A 213 26.84 27.11 0.28
C ALA A 213 25.46 26.59 0.78
N PRO A 214 24.75 27.34 1.64
CA PRO A 214 23.47 26.89 2.20
C PRO A 214 22.44 26.66 1.09
N LEU A 215 21.76 25.51 1.14
CA LEU A 215 20.62 25.23 0.26
C LEU A 215 19.52 26.25 0.53
N THR A 216 18.99 26.88 -0.52
CA THR A 216 17.90 27.86 -0.40
C THR A 216 16.68 27.46 -1.22
N ILE A 217 15.48 27.70 -0.68
CA ILE A 217 14.20 27.68 -1.41
C ILE A 217 13.63 29.09 -1.38
N ASN A 218 13.29 29.67 -2.53
CA ASN A 218 12.80 31.06 -2.63
C ASN A 218 13.68 32.07 -1.88
N HIS A 219 15.00 31.95 -2.02
CA HIS A 219 16.01 32.77 -1.35
C HIS A 219 16.03 32.67 0.19
N GLN A 220 15.29 31.75 0.79
CA GLN A 220 15.33 31.46 2.23
C GLN A 220 16.18 30.21 2.49
N PRO A 221 17.00 30.19 3.56
CA PRO A 221 17.73 28.98 3.95
C PRO A 221 16.79 27.82 4.21
N LEU A 222 17.06 26.69 3.56
CA LEU A 222 16.34 25.46 3.81
C LEU A 222 16.86 24.84 5.12
N THR A 223 16.07 24.95 6.18
CA THR A 223 16.34 24.33 7.47
C THR A 223 15.51 23.06 7.65
N MET A 224 15.85 22.25 8.67
CA MET A 224 15.03 21.12 9.09
C MET A 224 13.60 21.52 9.50
N SER A 225 13.43 22.70 10.11
CA SER A 225 12.10 23.21 10.46
C SER A 225 11.28 23.59 9.23
N VAL A 226 11.89 24.26 8.24
CA VAL A 226 11.24 24.60 6.97
C VAL A 226 10.87 23.34 6.20
N LEU A 227 11.77 22.35 6.13
CA LEU A 227 11.49 21.07 5.49
C LEU A 227 10.34 20.33 6.19
N ALA A 228 10.32 20.27 7.52
CA ALA A 228 9.25 19.64 8.28
C ALA A 228 7.90 20.35 8.06
N GLN A 229 7.89 21.68 7.98
CA GLN A 229 6.69 22.47 7.70
C GLN A 229 6.18 22.22 6.27
N LEU A 230 7.08 22.13 5.29
CA LEU A 230 6.73 21.77 3.91
C LEU A 230 6.14 20.36 3.84
N LEU A 231 6.79 19.36 4.43
CA LEU A 231 6.30 17.97 4.44
C LEU A 231 4.97 17.80 5.17
N SER A 232 4.73 18.61 6.21
CA SER A 232 3.48 18.60 6.99
C SER A 232 2.36 19.42 6.35
N SER A 233 2.67 20.21 5.31
CA SER A 233 1.63 20.90 4.56
C SER A 233 0.85 19.87 3.73
N ALA A 234 -0.48 19.94 3.80
CA ALA A 234 -1.40 18.98 3.16
C ALA A 234 -1.21 18.84 1.64
N ASP A 235 -0.40 19.70 1.04
CA ASP A 235 -0.18 19.78 -0.39
C ASP A 235 1.21 19.26 -0.82
N PHE A 236 2.11 18.79 0.03
CA PHE A 236 3.48 18.50 -0.44
C PHE A 236 3.55 17.37 -1.49
N GLY A 237 2.80 16.29 -1.31
CA GLY A 237 2.69 15.20 -2.30
C GLY A 237 1.93 15.64 -3.55
N LEU A 238 0.87 16.44 -3.35
CA LEU A 238 -0.06 16.92 -4.39
C LEU A 238 0.42 18.16 -5.16
N ALA A 239 1.35 18.95 -4.61
CA ALA A 239 1.85 20.19 -5.19
C ALA A 239 2.72 19.92 -6.43
N LEU A 240 3.30 18.73 -6.54
CA LEU A 240 3.93 18.25 -7.77
C LEU A 240 2.91 17.85 -8.84
N TYR A 241 1.64 17.70 -8.47
CA TYR A 241 0.58 17.16 -9.30
C TYR A 241 -0.51 18.19 -9.65
N HIS A 242 -0.59 19.36 -9.00
CA HIS A 242 -1.73 20.27 -9.17
C HIS A 242 -2.08 20.56 -10.65
N PRO A 243 -3.14 19.94 -11.20
CA PRO A 243 -3.59 20.27 -12.54
C PRO A 243 -4.29 21.61 -12.38
N ARG A 244 -3.80 22.65 -13.06
CA ARG A 244 -4.58 23.89 -13.17
C ARG A 244 -5.95 23.53 -13.74
N ARG A 245 -7.00 24.01 -13.07
CA ARG A 245 -8.40 23.87 -13.45
C ARG A 245 -8.66 24.42 -14.84
#